data_AF-A0A4Q3BPZ6-F1
#
_entry.id   AF-A0A4Q3BPZ6-F1
#
_cell.length_a   1.000
_cell.length_b   1.000
_cell.length_c   1.000
_cell.angle_alpha   90.00
_cell.angle_beta   90.00
_cell.angle_gamma   90.00
#
_symmetry.space_group_name_H-M   'P 1'
#
loop_
_entity.id
_entity.type
_entity.pdbx_description
1 polymer ?
#
loop_
_entity_poly.entity_id
_entity_poly.type
_entity_poly.pdbx_seq_one_letter_code
_entity_poly.pdbx_strand_id
1 'polypeptide(L)'
;MKKIFSALLLCWVFLSSCNHDKSLDAKHCWQLIDNAGNNLNYICDKTEAELIACVNNNTCGVFNAGAGLNNCNYYMADGPKSCYLINGVVTEQITESQAALYAKCFFGSTGNYIKTDCDPCVFWYHREKRFRKPSTQFVYTQITKEKFCGDTLATLYQGRQIIRKDDADSLVIIQFSKDATNW
;
A
#
# COMPACT_ATOMS: atom_id res chain seq x y z
N MET A 1 7.02 -69.95 -16.02
CA MET A 1 6.58 -68.73 -16.74
C MET A 1 5.96 -67.75 -15.74
N LYS A 2 6.38 -66.48 -15.84
CA LYS A 2 5.79 -65.25 -15.27
C LYS A 2 5.69 -65.10 -13.74
N LYS A 3 6.74 -64.49 -13.19
CA LYS A 3 6.75 -63.65 -11.99
C LYS A 3 6.05 -62.31 -12.29
N ILE A 4 4.90 -62.00 -11.72
CA ILE A 4 4.35 -60.64 -11.55
C ILE A 4 3.22 -60.79 -10.51
N PHE A 5 3.14 -60.13 -9.35
CA PHE A 5 3.02 -58.69 -9.13
C PHE A 5 3.12 -58.38 -7.60
N SER A 6 4.23 -58.70 -6.93
CA SER A 6 4.54 -58.10 -5.62
C SER A 6 5.16 -56.72 -5.83
N ALA A 7 4.37 -55.77 -6.31
CA ALA A 7 4.78 -54.38 -6.51
C ALA A 7 3.55 -53.46 -6.50
N LEU A 8 2.77 -53.53 -5.42
CA LEU A 8 1.60 -52.68 -5.20
C LEU A 8 1.54 -52.26 -3.74
N LEU A 9 2.67 -51.86 -3.17
CA LEU A 9 2.71 -51.40 -1.78
C LEU A 9 3.91 -50.47 -1.45
N LEU A 10 4.41 -49.67 -2.40
CA LEU A 10 5.59 -48.82 -2.17
C LEU A 10 5.67 -47.58 -3.08
N CYS A 11 4.54 -46.97 -3.42
CA CYS A 11 4.54 -45.71 -4.19
C CYS A 11 3.53 -44.66 -3.70
N TRP A 12 3.11 -44.73 -2.44
CA TRP A 12 2.13 -43.79 -1.86
C TRP A 12 2.58 -43.17 -0.52
N VAL A 13 3.87 -43.22 -0.19
CA VAL A 13 4.43 -42.61 1.06
C VAL A 13 5.35 -41.42 0.76
N PHE A 14 5.54 -41.03 -0.50
CA PHE A 14 6.51 -39.98 -0.89
C PHE A 14 5.93 -38.76 -1.61
N LEU A 15 4.63 -38.52 -1.52
CA LEU A 15 4.05 -37.29 -2.05
C LEU A 15 3.33 -36.52 -0.93
N SER A 16 3.86 -35.32 -0.69
CA SER A 16 3.23 -34.14 -0.11
C SER A 16 2.87 -34.17 1.39
N SER A 17 3.89 -34.05 2.24
CA SER A 17 3.86 -33.03 3.31
C SER A 17 5.28 -32.72 3.79
N CYS A 18 6.03 -32.02 2.95
CA CYS A 18 7.28 -31.38 3.34
C CYS A 18 7.30 -29.95 2.79
N ASN A 19 6.30 -29.15 3.17
CA ASN A 19 6.47 -27.70 3.25
C ASN A 19 7.15 -27.42 4.59
N HIS A 20 8.40 -27.86 4.74
CA HIS A 20 9.21 -27.51 5.89
C HIS A 20 9.73 -26.09 5.66
N ASP A 21 9.09 -25.11 6.30
CA ASP A 21 9.62 -23.82 6.79
C ASP A 21 10.85 -23.21 6.07
N LYS A 22 10.87 -23.15 4.74
CA LYS A 22 11.96 -22.47 4.00
C LYS A 22 11.97 -20.95 4.19
N SER A 23 10.98 -20.37 4.88
CA SER A 23 10.89 -18.92 5.07
C SER A 23 11.72 -18.39 6.24
N LEU A 24 11.99 -19.19 7.28
CA LEU A 24 12.72 -18.71 8.46
C LEU A 24 14.25 -18.69 8.26
N ASP A 25 14.77 -19.63 7.46
CA ASP A 25 16.21 -19.75 7.18
C ASP A 25 16.63 -19.06 5.87
N ALA A 26 15.70 -18.45 5.15
CA ALA A 26 16.01 -17.70 3.95
C ALA A 26 16.63 -16.33 4.29
N LYS A 27 17.60 -15.92 3.48
CA LYS A 27 18.21 -14.59 3.57
C LYS A 27 17.32 -13.58 2.87
N HIS A 28 17.11 -12.45 3.54
CA HIS A 28 16.22 -11.40 3.09
C HIS A 28 16.84 -10.02 3.24
N CYS A 29 16.22 -9.03 2.59
CA CYS A 29 16.34 -7.63 2.96
C CYS A 29 15.28 -7.23 3.98
N TRP A 30 15.73 -6.46 4.97
CA TRP A 30 14.96 -6.03 6.12
C TRP A 30 15.01 -4.51 6.22
N GLN A 31 13.85 -3.89 6.41
CA GLN A 31 13.74 -2.47 6.74
C GLN A 31 13.53 -2.32 8.24
N LEU A 32 14.45 -1.63 8.91
CA LEU A 32 14.30 -1.21 10.31
C LEU A 32 13.48 0.09 10.37
N ILE A 33 12.61 0.19 11.37
CA ILE A 33 11.77 1.35 11.63
C ILE A 33 11.77 1.74 13.11
N ASP A 34 11.52 3.02 13.40
CA ASP A 34 11.31 3.48 14.77
C ASP A 34 9.90 3.13 15.29
N ASN A 35 9.61 3.51 16.55
CA ASN A 35 8.29 3.27 17.16
C ASN A 35 7.15 4.10 16.54
N ALA A 36 7.47 5.06 15.68
CA ALA A 36 6.50 5.85 14.92
C ALA A 36 6.33 5.34 13.47
N GLY A 37 7.09 4.31 13.08
CA GLY A 37 7.02 3.70 11.75
C GLY A 37 7.92 4.38 10.71
N ASN A 38 8.80 5.29 11.11
CA ASN A 38 9.75 5.93 10.22
C ASN A 38 10.90 4.98 9.90
N ASN A 39 11.31 4.94 8.64
CA ASN A 39 12.44 4.15 8.18
C ASN A 39 13.75 4.62 8.81
N LEU A 40 14.50 3.69 9.41
CA LEU A 40 15.80 3.92 10.04
C LEU A 40 16.97 3.41 9.19
N ASN A 41 16.96 2.11 8.86
CA ASN A 41 18.06 1.47 8.14
C ASN A 41 17.57 0.28 7.31
N TYR A 42 18.34 -0.10 6.29
CA TYR A 42 18.02 -1.18 5.37
C TYR A 42 19.16 -2.20 5.36
N ILE A 43 18.88 -3.46 5.67
CA ILE A 43 19.90 -4.51 5.89
C ILE A 43 19.53 -5.75 5.08
N CYS A 44 20.43 -6.20 4.21
CA CYS A 44 20.22 -7.37 3.34
C CYS A 44 21.07 -8.58 3.72
N ASP A 45 20.77 -9.71 3.07
CA ASP A 45 21.50 -10.97 3.15
C ASP A 45 21.57 -11.56 4.56
N LYS A 46 20.49 -11.37 5.33
CA LYS A 46 20.34 -11.87 6.70
C LYS A 46 19.08 -12.71 6.83
N THR A 47 19.14 -13.81 7.58
CA THR A 47 17.93 -14.40 8.16
C THR A 47 17.39 -13.50 9.28
N GLU A 48 16.15 -13.73 9.73
CA GLU A 48 15.56 -12.95 10.83
C GLU A 48 16.40 -13.06 12.12
N ALA A 49 16.86 -14.27 12.44
CA ALA A 49 17.73 -14.51 13.59
C ALA A 49 19.08 -13.80 13.46
N GLU A 50 19.69 -13.82 12.27
CA GLU A 50 20.94 -13.10 12.01
C GLU A 50 20.75 -11.58 12.12
N LEU A 51 19.62 -11.04 11.63
CA LEU A 51 19.27 -9.62 11.78
C LEU A 51 19.17 -9.24 13.26
N ILE A 52 18.37 -9.96 14.04
CA ILE A 52 18.16 -9.68 15.47
C ILE A 52 19.47 -9.70 16.24
N ALA A 53 20.29 -10.75 16.04
CA ALA A 53 21.60 -10.87 16.69
C ALA A 53 22.52 -9.72 16.28
N CYS A 54 22.50 -9.34 15.02
CA CYS A 54 23.37 -8.31 14.47
C CYS A 54 22.99 -6.89 14.94
N VAL A 55 21.69 -6.57 15.02
CA VAL A 55 21.20 -5.30 15.55
C VAL A 55 21.44 -5.20 17.05
N ASN A 56 21.13 -6.26 17.82
CA ASN A 56 21.33 -6.24 19.27
C ASN A 56 22.81 -6.18 19.68
N ASN A 57 23.71 -6.72 18.85
CA ASN A 57 25.16 -6.61 19.05
C ASN A 57 25.79 -5.38 18.37
N ASN A 58 24.99 -4.47 17.81
CA ASN A 58 25.44 -3.26 17.10
C ASN A 58 26.43 -3.51 15.93
N THR A 59 26.30 -4.63 15.20
CA THR A 59 27.25 -5.03 14.14
C THR A 59 26.78 -4.73 12.71
N CYS A 60 25.52 -4.34 12.49
CA CYS A 60 24.99 -3.95 11.16
C CYS A 60 24.12 -2.68 11.17
N GLY A 61 24.25 -1.86 12.20
CA GLY A 61 23.55 -0.58 12.30
C GLY A 61 23.31 -0.18 13.75
N VAL A 62 23.07 1.11 13.95
CA VAL A 62 22.72 1.64 15.27
C VAL A 62 21.20 1.70 15.38
N PHE A 63 20.61 0.85 16.22
CA PHE A 63 19.19 0.87 16.53
C PHE A 63 18.98 1.46 17.93
N ASN A 64 18.77 2.78 18.00
CA ASN A 64 18.64 3.53 19.25
C ASN A 64 17.20 3.53 19.79
N ALA A 65 16.57 2.37 19.98
CA ALA A 65 15.20 2.30 20.53
C ALA A 65 15.13 1.93 22.03
N GLY A 66 16.24 1.99 22.76
CA GLY A 66 16.30 1.83 24.23
C GLY A 66 16.05 0.42 24.78
N ALA A 67 15.22 -0.41 24.13
CA ALA A 67 14.77 -1.71 24.65
C ALA A 67 15.12 -2.93 23.75
N GLY A 68 15.99 -2.76 22.76
CA GLY A 68 16.33 -3.81 21.78
C GLY A 68 15.30 -3.94 20.65
N LEU A 69 15.63 -4.72 19.62
CA LEU A 69 14.76 -4.91 18.45
C LEU A 69 13.54 -5.77 18.80
N ASN A 70 12.33 -5.28 18.50
CA ASN A 70 11.09 -6.06 18.62
C ASN A 70 10.38 -6.20 17.26
N ASN A 71 9.36 -7.05 17.18
CA ASN A 71 8.65 -7.38 15.92
C ASN A 71 7.86 -6.20 15.32
N CYS A 72 7.80 -5.05 15.99
CA CYS A 72 7.22 -3.82 15.49
C CYS A 72 8.27 -2.82 14.98
N ASN A 73 9.55 -3.21 14.97
CA ASN A 73 10.65 -2.36 14.54
C ASN A 73 11.34 -2.83 13.26
N TYR A 74 10.85 -3.90 12.63
CA TYR A 74 11.40 -4.36 11.36
C TYR A 74 10.40 -5.15 10.54
N TYR A 75 10.50 -5.07 9.21
CA TYR A 75 9.76 -5.93 8.30
C TYR A 75 10.66 -6.38 7.14
N MET A 76 10.34 -7.52 6.55
CA MET A 76 10.98 -8.00 5.34
C MET A 76 10.62 -7.07 4.18
N ALA A 77 11.60 -6.44 3.54
CA ALA A 77 11.39 -5.53 2.43
C ALA A 77 11.36 -6.22 1.06
N ASP A 78 11.66 -7.51 1.03
CA ASP A 78 11.59 -8.32 -0.17
C ASP A 78 10.15 -8.60 -0.59
N GLY A 79 9.98 -8.81 -1.90
CA GLY A 79 8.76 -9.34 -2.48
C GLY A 79 7.96 -8.34 -3.29
N PRO A 80 6.82 -8.80 -3.85
CA PRO A 80 5.98 -7.98 -4.69
C PRO A 80 5.33 -6.87 -3.87
N LYS A 81 5.40 -5.64 -4.40
CA LYS A 81 4.72 -4.48 -3.84
C LYS A 81 3.29 -4.44 -4.35
N SER A 82 2.36 -4.07 -3.47
CA SER A 82 0.94 -3.96 -3.78
C SER A 82 0.32 -2.89 -2.89
N CYS A 83 -0.98 -2.63 -3.08
CA CYS A 83 -1.73 -1.73 -2.22
C CYS A 83 -2.52 -2.52 -1.18
N TYR A 84 -2.59 -1.98 0.03
CA TYR A 84 -3.28 -2.60 1.14
C TYR A 84 -4.16 -1.59 1.85
N LEU A 85 -5.42 -1.95 2.09
CA LEU A 85 -6.30 -1.23 2.99
C LEU A 85 -5.99 -1.67 4.41
N ILE A 86 -5.40 -0.77 5.21
CA ILE A 86 -5.00 -1.03 6.59
C ILE A 86 -5.84 -0.12 7.48
N ASN A 87 -6.73 -0.71 8.27
CA ASN A 87 -7.64 0.03 9.16
C ASN A 87 -8.38 1.21 8.48
N GLY A 88 -8.84 1.01 7.25
CA GLY A 88 -9.56 2.04 6.46
C GLY A 88 -8.67 3.00 5.67
N VAL A 89 -7.34 2.92 5.78
CA VAL A 89 -6.39 3.74 5.02
C VAL A 89 -5.71 2.89 3.95
N VAL A 90 -5.82 3.30 2.68
CA VAL A 90 -5.08 2.63 1.59
C VAL A 90 -3.63 3.07 1.64
N THR A 91 -2.73 2.11 1.82
CA THR A 91 -1.29 2.29 1.75
C THR A 91 -0.77 1.68 0.46
N GLU A 92 -0.13 2.51 -0.37
CA GLU A 92 0.27 2.16 -1.72
C GLU A 92 1.70 1.62 -1.77
N GLN A 93 1.97 0.66 -2.67
CA GLN A 93 3.32 0.19 -3.03
C GLN A 93 4.15 -0.36 -1.84
N ILE A 94 3.51 -1.13 -0.95
CA ILE A 94 4.17 -1.79 0.19
C ILE A 94 4.18 -3.31 0.04
N THR A 95 5.07 -3.99 0.75
CA THR A 95 5.10 -5.45 0.84
C THR A 95 4.03 -5.96 1.81
N GLU A 96 3.67 -7.24 1.70
CA GLU A 96 2.70 -7.87 2.61
C GLU A 96 3.18 -7.86 4.07
N SER A 97 4.46 -8.12 4.28
CA SER A 97 5.13 -8.03 5.58
C SER A 97 5.03 -6.64 6.20
N GLN A 98 5.16 -5.57 5.41
CA GLN A 98 4.98 -4.20 5.88
C GLN A 98 3.51 -3.94 6.25
N ALA A 99 2.56 -4.39 5.44
CA ALA A 99 1.14 -4.25 5.73
C ALA A 99 0.74 -4.99 7.02
N ALA A 100 1.23 -6.22 7.20
CA ALA A 100 1.02 -7.02 8.40
C ALA A 100 1.61 -6.36 9.65
N LEU A 101 2.82 -5.80 9.54
CA LEU A 101 3.43 -5.06 10.64
C LEU A 101 2.58 -3.84 11.01
N TYR A 102 2.17 -3.03 10.02
CA TYR A 102 1.37 -1.83 10.27
C TYR A 102 0.04 -2.15 10.95
N ALA A 103 -0.68 -3.15 10.43
CA ALA A 103 -1.92 -3.62 11.03
C ALA A 103 -1.71 -4.01 12.51
N LYS A 104 -0.72 -4.85 12.80
CA LYS A 104 -0.48 -5.36 14.16
C LYS A 104 0.04 -4.31 15.14
N CYS A 105 1.01 -3.50 14.71
CA CYS A 105 1.82 -2.69 15.61
C CYS A 105 1.32 -1.25 15.78
N PHE A 106 0.65 -0.69 14.77
CA PHE A 106 0.18 0.69 14.79
C PHE A 106 -1.34 0.82 14.95
N PHE A 107 -2.08 -0.24 14.59
CA PHE A 107 -3.55 -0.28 14.71
C PHE A 107 -4.07 -1.30 15.75
N GLY A 108 -3.18 -2.05 16.41
CA GLY A 108 -3.49 -2.93 17.53
C GLY A 108 -4.13 -4.27 17.14
N SER A 109 -4.72 -4.97 18.12
CA SER A 109 -5.26 -6.33 17.96
C SER A 109 -6.46 -6.45 17.01
N THR A 110 -7.08 -5.33 16.65
CA THR A 110 -8.16 -5.22 15.66
C THR A 110 -7.65 -4.82 14.28
N GLY A 111 -6.35 -4.58 14.14
CA GLY A 111 -5.74 -4.19 12.87
C GLY A 111 -5.84 -5.31 11.85
N ASN A 112 -6.74 -5.13 10.90
CA ASN A 112 -6.83 -5.97 9.71
C ASN A 112 -6.18 -5.23 8.54
N TYR A 113 -5.61 -6.00 7.62
CA TYR A 113 -5.17 -5.50 6.32
C TYR A 113 -5.77 -6.36 5.21
N ILE A 114 -6.18 -5.71 4.12
CA ILE A 114 -6.76 -6.38 2.95
C ILE A 114 -5.97 -5.91 1.75
N LYS A 115 -5.46 -6.85 0.96
CA LYS A 115 -4.86 -6.52 -0.33
C LYS A 115 -5.94 -5.94 -1.24
N THR A 116 -5.69 -4.75 -1.77
CA THR A 116 -6.62 -4.02 -2.64
C THR A 116 -5.92 -3.65 -3.94
N ASP A 117 -6.71 -3.34 -4.95
CA ASP A 117 -6.18 -2.75 -6.16
C ASP A 117 -5.50 -1.42 -5.84
N CYS A 118 -4.38 -1.17 -6.50
CA CYS A 118 -3.73 0.13 -6.46
C CYS A 118 -4.55 1.09 -7.31
N ASP A 119 -5.61 1.61 -6.71
CA ASP A 119 -6.41 2.64 -7.36
C ASP A 119 -5.51 3.83 -7.68
N PRO A 120 -5.34 4.17 -8.97
CA PRO A 120 -4.48 5.28 -9.33
C PRO A 120 -5.08 6.55 -8.72
N CYS A 121 -4.32 7.16 -7.82
CA CYS A 121 -4.65 8.45 -7.26
C CYS A 121 -3.84 9.53 -7.95
N VAL A 122 -4.49 10.53 -8.54
CA VAL A 122 -3.82 11.63 -9.23
C VAL A 122 -4.34 12.96 -8.67
N PHE A 123 -3.43 13.91 -8.47
CA PHE A 123 -3.80 15.26 -8.12
C PHE A 123 -4.41 15.99 -9.31
N TRP A 124 -5.58 16.58 -9.10
CA TRP A 124 -6.23 17.47 -10.07
C TRP A 124 -6.45 18.84 -9.46
N TYR A 125 -6.35 19.85 -10.31
CA TYR A 125 -6.84 21.18 -10.01
C TYR A 125 -8.30 21.26 -10.42
N HIS A 126 -9.13 21.82 -9.55
CA HIS A 126 -10.52 22.11 -9.86
C HIS A 126 -10.93 23.50 -9.39
N ARG A 127 -11.96 24.04 -10.02
CA ARG A 127 -12.62 25.28 -9.60
C ARG A 127 -14.09 25.23 -10.00
N GLU A 128 -14.93 25.97 -9.29
CA GLU A 128 -16.31 26.18 -9.69
C GLU A 128 -16.44 27.43 -10.56
N LYS A 129 -17.06 27.26 -11.71
CA LYS A 129 -17.61 28.34 -12.54
C LYS A 129 -19.10 28.46 -12.23
N ARG A 130 -19.48 29.54 -11.56
CA ARG A 130 -20.87 29.86 -11.20
C ARG A 130 -21.42 30.89 -12.17
N PHE A 131 -22.46 30.53 -12.89
CA PHE A 131 -23.21 31.39 -13.79
C PHE A 131 -24.56 31.75 -13.17
N ARG A 132 -24.88 33.04 -13.13
CA ARG A 132 -26.20 33.53 -12.71
C ARG A 132 -26.99 33.89 -13.96
N LYS A 133 -28.03 33.09 -14.29
CA LYS A 133 -28.82 33.23 -15.52
C LYS A 133 -29.46 34.62 -15.66
N PRO A 134 -30.08 35.21 -14.61
CA PRO A 134 -30.69 36.54 -14.72
C PRO A 134 -29.72 37.68 -15.05
N SER A 135 -28.48 37.64 -14.52
CA SER A 135 -27.50 38.70 -14.72
C SER A 135 -26.47 38.39 -15.80
N THR A 136 -26.47 37.17 -16.34
CA THR A 136 -25.47 36.63 -17.27
C THR A 136 -24.02 36.68 -16.75
N GLN A 137 -23.84 36.86 -15.44
CA GLN A 137 -22.52 37.00 -14.84
C GLN A 137 -21.90 35.65 -14.50
N PHE A 138 -20.58 35.58 -14.65
CA PHE A 138 -19.76 34.46 -14.20
C PHE A 138 -18.92 34.85 -12.99
N VAL A 139 -18.85 33.96 -12.01
CA VAL A 139 -17.96 34.04 -10.86
C VAL A 139 -17.19 32.74 -10.75
N TYR A 140 -15.89 32.83 -10.52
CA TYR A 140 -15.03 31.67 -10.30
C TYR A 140 -14.65 31.57 -8.83
N THR A 141 -14.65 30.35 -8.29
CA THR A 141 -14.00 30.10 -7.00
C THR A 141 -12.49 30.08 -7.17
N GLN A 142 -11.78 30.13 -6.04
CA GLN A 142 -10.35 29.82 -6.04
C GLN A 142 -10.11 28.40 -6.57
N ILE A 143 -8.93 28.21 -7.17
CA ILE A 143 -8.49 26.91 -7.67
C ILE A 143 -8.05 26.07 -6.46
N THR A 144 -8.58 24.86 -6.37
CA THR A 144 -8.22 23.88 -5.35
C THR A 144 -7.46 22.72 -5.99
N LYS A 145 -6.37 22.29 -5.35
CA LYS A 145 -5.66 21.07 -5.73
C LYS A 145 -6.08 19.94 -4.80
N GLU A 146 -6.59 18.85 -5.34
CA GLU A 146 -7.12 17.73 -4.58
C GLU A 146 -6.69 16.39 -5.19
N LYS A 147 -6.51 15.36 -4.36
CA LYS A 147 -6.15 14.00 -4.79
C LYS A 147 -7.44 13.25 -5.10
N PHE A 148 -7.62 12.82 -6.35
CA PHE A 148 -8.76 11.98 -6.76
C PHE A 148 -8.26 10.56 -7.02
N CYS A 149 -9.04 9.56 -6.61
CA CYS A 149 -8.66 8.15 -6.63
C CYS A 149 -9.76 7.28 -7.26
N GLY A 150 -9.37 6.07 -7.67
CA GLY A 150 -10.27 5.00 -8.11
C GLY A 150 -11.15 5.41 -9.29
N ASP A 151 -12.42 5.01 -9.24
CA ASP A 151 -13.41 5.28 -10.29
C ASP A 151 -13.54 6.76 -10.65
N THR A 152 -13.31 7.66 -9.69
CA THR A 152 -13.37 9.09 -9.96
C THR A 152 -12.31 9.48 -10.97
N LEU A 153 -11.09 8.93 -10.87
CA LEU A 153 -10.01 9.25 -11.79
C LEU A 153 -10.29 8.77 -13.22
N ALA A 154 -10.94 7.61 -13.38
CA ALA A 154 -11.30 7.09 -14.70
C ALA A 154 -12.21 8.04 -15.50
N THR A 155 -12.93 8.93 -14.82
CA THR A 155 -13.84 9.90 -15.43
C THR A 155 -13.22 11.30 -15.65
N LEU A 156 -12.01 11.54 -15.14
CA LEU A 156 -11.34 12.83 -15.20
C LEU A 156 -10.33 12.90 -16.35
N TYR A 157 -10.39 13.98 -17.13
CA TYR A 157 -9.45 14.32 -18.19
C TYR A 157 -9.26 15.85 -18.27
N GLN A 158 -8.23 16.31 -18.97
CA GLN A 158 -7.92 17.73 -19.08
C GLN A 158 -9.10 18.51 -19.68
N GLY A 159 -9.55 19.57 -19.02
CA GLY A 159 -10.71 20.36 -19.48
C GLY A 159 -12.06 19.69 -19.21
N ARG A 160 -12.10 18.66 -18.35
CA ARG A 160 -13.36 18.04 -17.94
C ARG A 160 -14.22 19.05 -17.19
N GLN A 161 -15.49 19.14 -17.56
CA GLN A 161 -16.48 19.98 -16.90
C GLN A 161 -17.65 19.13 -16.43
N ILE A 162 -18.04 19.30 -15.17
CA ILE A 162 -19.15 18.57 -14.53
C ILE A 162 -20.17 19.59 -14.04
N ILE A 163 -21.41 19.47 -14.50
CA ILE A 163 -22.51 20.28 -13.99
C ILE A 163 -22.86 19.76 -12.61
N ARG A 164 -22.57 20.56 -11.58
CA ARG A 164 -22.96 20.26 -10.20
C ARG A 164 -24.39 20.69 -9.92
N LYS A 165 -24.82 21.80 -10.52
CA LYS A 165 -26.14 22.38 -10.31
C LYS A 165 -26.61 23.09 -11.56
N ASP A 166 -27.86 22.86 -11.96
CA ASP A 166 -28.55 23.62 -12.98
C ASP A 166 -30.00 23.83 -12.53
N ASP A 167 -30.36 25.07 -12.23
CA ASP A 167 -31.72 25.46 -11.84
C ASP A 167 -32.18 26.71 -12.60
N ALA A 168 -33.35 27.26 -12.26
CA ALA A 168 -33.92 28.41 -12.97
C ALA A 168 -32.99 29.65 -12.98
N ASP A 169 -32.21 29.84 -11.92
CA ASP A 169 -31.45 31.07 -11.69
C ASP A 169 -29.94 30.90 -11.83
N SER A 170 -29.43 29.67 -11.78
CA SER A 170 -28.02 29.39 -11.64
C SER A 170 -27.57 28.12 -12.36
N LEU A 171 -26.33 28.16 -12.85
CA LEU A 171 -25.60 27.01 -13.35
C LEU A 171 -24.24 26.98 -12.66
N VAL A 172 -23.90 25.86 -12.02
CA VAL A 172 -22.60 25.67 -11.38
C VAL A 172 -21.90 24.49 -12.03
N ILE A 173 -20.73 24.78 -12.59
CA ILE A 173 -19.87 23.81 -13.28
C ILE A 173 -18.57 23.67 -12.50
N ILE A 174 -18.17 22.44 -12.19
CA ILE A 174 -16.82 22.13 -11.69
C ILE A 174 -15.94 21.89 -12.92
N GLN A 175 -14.88 22.66 -13.06
CA GLN A 175 -13.89 22.52 -14.13
C GLN A 175 -12.65 21.83 -13.58
N PHE A 176 -12.10 20.86 -14.31
CA PHE A 176 -10.93 20.07 -13.91
C PHE A 176 -9.77 20.27 -14.87
N SER A 177 -8.56 20.35 -14.32
CA SER A 177 -7.33 20.59 -15.05
C SER A 177 -6.14 19.89 -14.37
N LYS A 178 -5.20 19.33 -15.13
CA LYS A 178 -3.95 18.78 -14.56
C LYS A 178 -2.90 19.86 -14.27
N ASP A 179 -3.02 21.02 -14.90
CA ASP A 179 -2.00 22.07 -14.93
C ASP A 179 -2.52 23.46 -14.52
N ALA A 180 -3.79 23.56 -14.13
CA ALA A 180 -4.49 24.79 -13.80
C ALA A 180 -4.60 25.82 -14.95
N THR A 181 -4.39 25.41 -16.21
CA THR A 181 -4.46 26.33 -17.36
C THR A 181 -5.58 25.97 -18.34
N ASN A 182 -5.75 24.69 -18.71
CA ASN A 182 -6.76 24.27 -19.69
C ASN A 182 -8.02 23.70 -18.99
N TRP A 183 -9.07 24.52 -18.86
CA TRP A 183 -10.30 24.28 -18.06
C TRP A 183 -11.55 23.88 -18.85
#